data_AF-A0A959NCP1-F1
#
_entry.id   AF-A0A959NCP1-F1
#
_cell.length_a   1.000
_cell.length_b   1.000
_cell.length_c   1.000
_cell.angle_alpha   90.00
_cell.angle_beta   90.00
_cell.angle_gamma   90.00
#
_symmetry.space_group_name_H-M   'P 1'
#
loop_
_entity.id
_entity.type
_entity.pdbx_description
1 polymer ?
#
loop_
_entity_poly.entity_id
_entity_poly.type
_entity_poly.pdbx_seq_one_letter_code
_entity_poly.pdbx_strand_id
1 'polypeptide(L)'
;FQTTNRAESVRHFTINIKYFLGVIGHQAAILIPVLFFGLVAFLYKAFRRTKWHWQQIATPQLFLLCFFLPTFLFFFGVSFFIWVKLNWLMPAYITGIIWVSRFFTKKWIRIQVIVSFIIHCALAIELIFYIFPVKSDDTWFGWKKLATQVEKIQTEHPDAFVFSADGYKTSAVLNFYLTKKVYYQNVIGQKALELDYVENNLPALAGKNAIFLDSDPQGTDAQKAKSYPKRLDQYFTNVEQLQPILIKNNGKTVRKFFVYYCTAYQPK
;
A
#
# COMPACT_ATOMS: atom_id res chain seq x y z
N PHE A 1 -12.86 -3.21 4.74
CA PHE A 1 -11.43 -3.19 5.16
C PHE A 1 -10.54 -3.81 4.09
N GLN A 2 -9.28 -3.39 3.99
CA GLN A 2 -8.30 -3.97 3.04
C GLN A 2 -8.06 -5.47 3.25
N THR A 3 -8.31 -5.97 4.47
CA THR A 3 -8.30 -7.39 4.83
C THR A 3 -9.42 -8.17 4.13
N THR A 4 -10.59 -7.56 3.88
CA THR A 4 -11.74 -8.21 3.25
C THR A 4 -11.47 -8.57 1.79
N ASN A 5 -10.99 -7.60 0.98
CA ASN A 5 -10.66 -7.84 -0.43
C ASN A 5 -9.53 -8.87 -0.58
N ARG A 6 -8.60 -8.93 0.40
CA ARG A 6 -7.53 -9.93 0.42
C ARG A 6 -8.02 -11.30 0.86
N ALA A 7 -8.89 -11.39 1.86
CA ALA A 7 -9.53 -12.64 2.24
C ALA A 7 -10.38 -13.22 1.10
N GLU A 8 -11.06 -12.38 0.31
CA GLU A 8 -11.79 -12.82 -0.89
C GLU A 8 -10.86 -13.37 -1.98
N SER A 9 -9.64 -12.84 -2.11
CA SER A 9 -8.63 -13.41 -3.03
C SER A 9 -8.13 -14.81 -2.62
N VAL A 10 -8.37 -15.23 -1.37
CA VAL A 10 -8.03 -16.58 -0.85
C VAL A 10 -9.06 -17.63 -1.21
N ARG A 11 -10.14 -17.29 -1.92
CA ARG A 11 -11.14 -18.29 -2.39
C ARG A 11 -10.52 -19.45 -3.16
N HIS A 12 -9.33 -19.26 -3.72
CA HIS A 12 -8.47 -20.33 -4.18
C HIS A 12 -7.25 -20.39 -3.25
N PHE A 13 -7.17 -21.41 -2.38
CA PHE A 13 -6.02 -21.69 -1.51
C PHE A 13 -4.79 -22.14 -2.31
N THR A 14 -4.31 -21.29 -3.21
CA THR A 14 -3.16 -21.56 -4.05
C THR A 14 -1.91 -21.10 -3.30
N ILE A 15 -1.00 -22.04 -3.04
CA ILE A 15 0.28 -21.74 -2.40
C ILE A 15 1.12 -20.88 -3.35
N ASN A 16 1.54 -19.72 -2.86
CA ASN A 16 2.41 -18.80 -3.59
C ASN A 16 3.69 -18.52 -2.80
N ILE A 17 4.78 -19.20 -3.20
CA ILE A 17 6.10 -19.06 -2.57
C ILE A 17 6.63 -17.62 -2.70
N LYS A 18 6.26 -16.88 -3.75
CA LYS A 18 6.69 -15.49 -3.91
C LYS A 18 6.13 -14.58 -2.82
N TYR A 19 4.94 -14.86 -2.31
CA TYR A 19 4.37 -14.10 -1.19
C TYR A 19 5.14 -14.35 0.09
N PHE A 20 5.44 -15.61 0.39
CA PHE A 20 6.29 -15.97 1.54
C PHE A 20 7.68 -15.35 1.47
N LEU A 21 8.37 -15.46 0.33
CA LEU A 21 9.68 -14.83 0.12
C LEU A 21 9.59 -13.29 0.19
N GLY A 22 8.49 -12.71 -0.30
CA GLY A 22 8.17 -11.30 -0.16
C GLY A 22 8.12 -10.88 1.31
N VAL A 23 7.46 -11.66 2.17
CA VAL A 23 7.41 -11.42 3.61
C VAL A 23 8.78 -11.47 4.26
N ILE A 24 9.60 -12.46 3.91
CA ILE A 24 10.99 -12.53 4.40
C ILE A 24 11.76 -11.27 4.02
N GLY A 25 11.72 -10.88 2.74
CA GLY A 25 12.46 -9.73 2.25
C GLY A 25 12.04 -8.43 2.93
N HIS A 26 10.73 -8.19 3.03
CA HIS A 26 10.23 -6.94 3.56
C HIS A 26 10.30 -6.86 5.09
N GLN A 27 10.21 -7.99 5.82
CA GLN A 27 10.44 -8.01 7.27
C GLN A 27 11.91 -7.89 7.63
N ALA A 28 12.82 -8.44 6.82
CA ALA A 28 14.26 -8.19 6.95
C ALA A 28 14.60 -6.73 6.70
N ALA A 29 13.90 -6.04 5.80
CA ALA A 29 14.07 -4.60 5.60
C ALA A 29 13.61 -3.77 6.80
N ILE A 30 12.46 -4.11 7.44
CA ILE A 30 11.96 -3.41 8.63
C ILE A 30 12.88 -3.60 9.83
N LEU A 31 13.18 -4.85 10.17
CA LEU A 31 13.93 -5.16 11.39
C LEU A 31 15.44 -5.01 11.20
N ILE A 32 15.89 -4.74 9.97
CA ILE A 32 17.26 -4.93 9.51
C ILE A 32 17.63 -6.43 9.50
N PRO A 33 18.38 -6.90 8.48
CA PRO A 33 18.63 -8.34 8.31
C PRO A 33 19.21 -9.04 9.54
N VAL A 34 20.12 -8.39 10.28
CA VAL A 34 20.81 -9.03 11.42
C VAL A 34 19.83 -9.39 12.54
N LEU A 35 18.93 -8.48 12.92
CA LEU A 35 17.91 -8.75 13.93
C LEU A 35 16.86 -9.74 13.45
N PHE A 36 16.38 -9.60 12.20
CA PHE A 36 15.38 -10.53 11.65
C PHE A 36 15.89 -11.96 11.59
N PHE A 37 17.06 -12.19 10.97
CA PHE A 37 17.63 -13.52 10.87
C PHE A 37 18.13 -14.04 12.22
N GLY A 38 18.58 -13.16 13.13
CA GLY A 38 18.85 -13.52 14.51
C GLY A 38 17.62 -14.08 15.21
N LEU A 39 16.48 -13.39 15.08
CA LEU A 39 15.21 -13.81 15.66
C LEU A 39 14.75 -15.17 15.12
N VAL A 40 14.84 -15.41 13.80
CA VAL A 40 14.53 -16.71 13.19
C VAL A 40 15.49 -17.81 13.67
N ALA A 41 16.79 -17.52 13.70
CA ALA A 41 17.82 -18.49 14.10
C ALA A 41 17.70 -18.87 15.58
N PHE A 42 17.48 -17.91 16.47
CA PHE A 42 17.26 -18.18 17.89
C PHE A 42 15.93 -18.87 18.13
N LEU A 43 14.89 -18.56 17.36
CA LEU A 43 13.63 -19.27 17.43
C LEU A 43 13.80 -20.75 17.06
N TYR A 44 14.52 -21.03 15.97
CA TYR A 44 14.87 -22.39 15.58
C TYR A 44 15.66 -23.12 16.67
N LYS A 45 16.67 -22.45 17.28
CA LYS A 45 17.44 -23.02 18.40
C LYS A 45 16.57 -23.30 19.62
N ALA A 46 15.66 -22.38 19.99
CA ALA A 46 14.76 -22.53 21.12
C ALA A 46 13.78 -23.69 20.91
N PHE A 47 13.24 -23.82 19.69
CA PHE A 47 12.38 -24.95 19.31
C PHE A 47 13.14 -26.28 19.37
N ARG A 48 14.37 -26.34 18.83
CA ARG A 48 15.22 -27.55 18.86
C ARG A 48 15.57 -27.99 20.28
N ARG A 49 15.85 -27.04 21.19
CA ARG A 49 16.23 -27.30 22.58
C ARG A 49 15.04 -27.70 23.45
N THR A 50 13.93 -27.00 23.30
CA THR A 50 12.78 -27.15 24.21
C THR A 50 11.80 -28.24 23.72
N LYS A 51 11.80 -28.54 22.41
CA LYS A 51 10.82 -29.44 21.77
C LYS A 51 9.40 -29.13 22.29
N TRP A 52 8.73 -30.13 22.87
CA TRP A 52 7.39 -30.02 23.45
C TRP A 52 7.38 -29.74 24.96
N HIS A 53 8.54 -29.53 25.60
CA HIS A 53 8.65 -29.29 27.04
C HIS A 53 8.51 -27.79 27.40
N TRP A 54 7.43 -27.16 26.95
CA TRP A 54 7.14 -25.74 27.19
C TRP A 54 7.09 -25.38 28.68
N GLN A 55 6.76 -26.35 29.54
CA GLN A 55 6.70 -26.21 30.99
C GLN A 55 8.07 -25.94 31.65
N GLN A 56 9.18 -26.17 30.92
CA GLN A 56 10.54 -25.93 31.42
C GLN A 56 11.07 -24.53 31.05
N ILE A 57 10.29 -23.75 30.30
CA ILE A 57 10.66 -22.37 29.94
C ILE A 57 10.38 -21.46 31.14
N ALA A 58 11.37 -20.68 31.56
CA ALA A 58 11.19 -19.69 32.63
C ALA A 58 10.02 -18.73 32.31
N THR A 59 9.19 -18.42 33.31
CA THR A 59 7.97 -17.62 33.14
C THR A 59 8.16 -16.30 32.37
N PRO A 60 9.21 -15.48 32.62
CA PRO A 60 9.42 -14.25 31.85
C PRO A 60 9.70 -14.52 30.36
N GLN A 61 10.38 -15.63 30.04
CA GLN A 61 10.63 -16.03 28.67
C GLN A 61 9.35 -16.55 28.01
N LEU A 62 8.56 -17.35 28.73
CA LEU A 62 7.29 -17.87 28.23
C LEU A 62 6.33 -16.73 27.90
N PHE A 63 6.23 -15.72 28.78
CA PHE A 63 5.45 -14.51 28.54
C PHE A 63 5.82 -13.86 27.19
N LEU A 64 7.10 -13.57 26.95
CA LEU A 64 7.53 -12.93 25.70
C LEU A 64 7.18 -13.79 24.47
N LEU A 65 7.40 -15.11 24.56
CA LEU A 65 7.09 -16.04 23.48
C LEU A 65 5.58 -16.14 23.21
N CYS A 66 4.72 -16.08 24.22
CA CYS A 66 3.26 -16.11 24.06
C CYS A 66 2.72 -14.90 23.28
N PHE A 67 3.34 -13.72 23.39
CA PHE A 67 2.94 -12.54 22.61
C PHE A 67 3.60 -12.48 21.24
N PHE A 68 4.77 -13.10 21.09
CA PHE A 68 5.51 -13.11 19.83
C PHE A 68 5.03 -14.23 18.88
N LEU A 69 5.02 -15.47 19.35
CA LEU A 69 4.88 -16.66 18.51
C LEU A 69 3.54 -16.80 17.80
N PRO A 70 2.36 -16.65 18.45
CA PRO A 70 1.09 -16.86 17.77
C PRO A 70 0.95 -15.93 16.58
N THR A 71 1.21 -14.63 16.78
CA THR A 71 1.14 -13.61 15.73
C THR A 71 2.20 -13.83 14.65
N PHE A 72 3.45 -14.12 15.04
CA PHE A 72 4.54 -14.36 14.10
C PHE A 72 4.28 -15.57 13.22
N LEU A 73 3.98 -16.74 13.82
CA LEU A 73 3.73 -17.97 13.09
C LEU A 73 2.44 -17.90 12.26
N PHE A 74 1.38 -17.27 12.78
CA PHE A 74 0.14 -17.08 12.03
C PHE A 74 0.37 -16.31 10.74
N PHE A 75 0.97 -15.11 10.80
CA PHE A 75 1.19 -14.32 9.60
C PHE A 75 2.25 -14.92 8.67
N PHE A 76 3.28 -15.60 9.19
CA PHE A 76 4.20 -16.36 8.34
C PHE A 76 3.51 -17.54 7.63
N GLY A 77 2.63 -18.28 8.30
CA GLY A 77 1.85 -19.35 7.67
C GLY A 77 0.86 -18.81 6.64
N VAL A 78 0.15 -17.74 6.98
CA VAL A 78 -0.81 -17.06 6.10
C VAL A 78 -0.11 -16.44 4.88
N SER A 79 1.18 -16.10 4.97
CA SER A 79 1.94 -15.53 3.85
C SER A 79 2.13 -16.46 2.65
N PHE A 80 1.88 -17.76 2.79
CA PHE A 80 1.80 -18.67 1.64
C PHE A 80 0.56 -18.44 0.78
N PHE A 81 -0.47 -17.79 1.32
CA PHE A 81 -1.77 -17.62 0.67
C PHE A 81 -2.08 -16.17 0.33
N ILE A 82 -1.61 -15.21 1.14
CA ILE A 82 -1.83 -13.78 0.90
C ILE A 82 -0.57 -12.94 1.08
N TRP A 83 -0.58 -11.78 0.39
CA TRP A 83 0.39 -10.72 0.66
C TRP A 83 0.15 -10.11 2.05
N VAL A 84 0.94 -10.54 3.03
CA VAL A 84 0.95 -9.97 4.39
C VAL A 84 1.57 -8.58 4.35
N LYS A 85 0.96 -7.60 5.03
CA LYS A 85 1.56 -6.27 5.08
C LYS A 85 2.71 -6.22 6.07
N LEU A 86 3.70 -5.39 5.72
CA LEU A 86 4.79 -4.91 6.56
C LEU A 86 4.38 -4.73 8.04
N ASN A 87 3.28 -4.02 8.29
CA ASN A 87 2.84 -3.64 9.64
C ASN A 87 2.10 -4.72 10.44
N TRP A 88 1.64 -5.81 9.81
CA TRP A 88 0.81 -6.83 10.50
C TRP A 88 1.57 -7.60 11.57
N LEU A 89 2.88 -7.75 11.39
CA LEU A 89 3.77 -8.44 12.32
C LEU A 89 4.37 -7.52 13.40
N MET A 90 4.23 -6.20 13.27
CA MET A 90 4.87 -5.23 14.16
C MET A 90 4.55 -5.42 15.65
N PRO A 91 3.29 -5.71 16.05
CA PRO A 91 2.99 -5.94 17.47
C PRO A 91 3.77 -7.12 18.06
N ALA A 92 4.01 -8.18 17.27
CA ALA A 92 4.76 -9.35 17.70
C ALA A 92 6.24 -9.03 17.96
N TYR A 93 6.80 -8.09 17.18
CA TYR A 93 8.23 -7.79 17.27
C TYR A 93 8.64 -7.13 18.57
N ILE A 94 7.75 -6.44 19.28
CA ILE A 94 8.11 -5.82 20.56
C ILE A 94 8.64 -6.89 21.54
N THR A 95 7.88 -7.95 21.76
CA THR A 95 8.28 -9.04 22.68
C THR A 95 9.33 -9.96 22.06
N GLY A 96 9.30 -10.17 20.74
CA GLY A 96 10.32 -10.93 20.02
C GLY A 96 11.72 -10.29 20.09
N ILE A 97 11.81 -8.96 20.01
CA ILE A 97 13.07 -8.21 20.13
C ILE A 97 13.61 -8.29 21.55
N ILE A 98 12.77 -8.05 22.56
CA ILE A 98 13.17 -8.20 23.97
C ILE A 98 13.70 -9.61 24.20
N TRP A 99 12.98 -10.62 23.69
CA TRP A 99 13.39 -12.01 23.84
C TRP A 99 14.73 -12.31 23.16
N VAL A 100 14.93 -11.88 21.91
CA VAL A 100 16.16 -12.19 21.17
C VAL A 100 17.37 -11.39 21.67
N SER A 101 17.14 -10.20 22.24
CA SER A 101 18.21 -9.30 22.71
C SER A 101 19.16 -9.95 23.71
N ARG A 102 18.67 -10.88 24.53
CA ARG A 102 19.47 -11.63 25.52
C ARG A 102 20.58 -12.47 24.90
N PHE A 103 20.47 -12.78 23.62
CA PHE A 103 21.43 -13.60 22.88
C PHE A 103 22.33 -12.77 21.96
N PHE A 104 22.05 -11.48 21.81
CA PHE A 104 22.82 -10.59 20.97
C PHE A 104 24.08 -10.12 21.70
N THR A 105 25.24 -10.41 21.13
CA THR A 105 26.51 -9.88 21.65
C THR A 105 26.72 -8.44 21.17
N LYS A 106 27.61 -7.69 21.85
CA LYS A 106 28.02 -6.34 21.42
C LYS A 106 28.45 -6.29 19.95
N LYS A 107 29.06 -7.35 19.43
CA LYS A 107 29.44 -7.48 18.01
C LYS A 107 28.21 -7.43 17.09
N TRP A 108 27.19 -8.24 17.36
CA TRP A 108 25.98 -8.28 16.52
C TRP A 108 25.17 -6.99 16.60
N ILE A 109 25.12 -6.37 17.78
CA ILE A 109 24.50 -5.04 17.95
C ILE A 109 25.24 -4.00 17.11
N ARG A 110 26.57 -3.99 17.12
CA ARG A 110 27.36 -3.06 16.29
C ARG A 110 27.09 -3.24 14.80
N ILE A 111 27.04 -4.49 14.32
CA ILE A 111 26.73 -4.79 12.91
C ILE A 111 25.30 -4.33 12.58
N GLN A 112 24.30 -4.64 13.42
CA GLN A 112 22.92 -4.18 13.27
C GLN A 112 22.85 -2.65 13.13
N VAL A 113 23.56 -1.90 13.97
CA VAL A 113 23.60 -0.43 13.92
C VAL A 113 24.24 0.08 12.64
N ILE A 114 25.37 -0.49 12.22
CA ILE A 114 26.05 -0.09 10.97
C ILE A 114 25.15 -0.37 9.76
N VAL A 115 24.57 -1.56 9.68
CA VAL A 115 23.66 -1.92 8.57
C VAL A 115 22.41 -1.05 8.60
N SER A 116 21.86 -0.76 9.77
CA SER A 116 20.75 0.18 9.94
C SER A 116 21.12 1.56 9.40
N PHE A 117 22.28 2.11 9.79
CA PHE A 117 22.75 3.40 9.30
C PHE A 117 22.86 3.42 7.78
N ILE A 118 23.48 2.41 7.16
CA ILE A 118 23.61 2.32 5.70
C ILE A 118 22.23 2.30 5.02
N ILE A 119 21.30 1.47 5.51
CA ILE A 119 19.95 1.37 4.95
C ILE A 119 19.20 2.70 5.08
N HIS A 120 19.27 3.37 6.23
CA HIS A 120 18.61 4.65 6.43
C HIS A 120 19.23 5.77 5.58
N CYS A 121 20.55 5.79 5.41
CA CYS A 121 21.20 6.70 4.46
C CYS A 121 20.73 6.45 3.03
N ALA A 122 20.66 5.18 2.59
CA ALA A 122 20.17 4.85 1.27
C ALA A 122 18.70 5.27 1.07
N LEU A 123 17.84 5.05 2.08
CA LEU A 123 16.45 5.50 2.06
C LEU A 123 16.33 7.03 2.06
N ALA A 124 17.16 7.74 2.83
CA ALA A 124 17.19 9.19 2.83
C ALA A 124 17.62 9.75 1.46
N ILE A 125 18.63 9.15 0.83
CA ILE A 125 19.04 9.48 -0.53
C ILE A 125 17.89 9.26 -1.51
N GLU A 126 17.20 8.12 -1.44
CA GLU A 126 16.04 7.86 -2.29
C GLU A 126 14.89 8.85 -2.03
N LEU A 127 14.62 9.21 -0.77
CA LEU A 127 13.59 10.19 -0.41
C LEU A 127 13.86 11.59 -0.97
N ILE A 128 15.12 12.04 -0.91
CA ILE A 128 15.53 13.38 -1.33
C ILE A 128 15.67 13.46 -2.86
N PHE A 129 16.35 12.49 -3.47
CA PHE A 129 16.72 12.55 -4.88
C PHE A 129 15.78 11.79 -5.81
N TYR A 130 14.95 10.88 -5.26
CA TYR A 130 14.03 10.03 -6.02
C TYR A 130 14.71 9.38 -7.23
N ILE A 131 15.81 8.67 -6.93
CA ILE A 131 16.71 8.08 -7.93
C ILE A 131 16.00 6.94 -8.65
N PHE A 132 15.25 6.12 -7.89
CA PHE A 132 14.52 4.97 -8.41
C PHE A 132 13.00 5.20 -8.33
N PRO A 133 12.34 5.55 -9.44
CA PRO A 133 10.90 5.79 -9.44
C PRO A 133 10.11 4.61 -8.89
N VAL A 134 9.45 4.82 -7.75
CA VAL A 134 8.59 3.83 -7.12
C VAL A 134 7.36 3.62 -8.00
N LYS A 135 7.25 2.42 -8.58
CA LYS A 135 6.14 1.98 -9.46
C LYS A 135 4.93 1.52 -8.64
N SER A 136 4.41 2.42 -7.81
CA SER A 136 3.24 2.19 -6.95
C SER A 136 2.53 3.50 -6.65
N ASP A 137 1.24 3.40 -6.33
CA ASP A 137 0.47 4.53 -5.76
C ASP A 137 0.83 4.82 -4.29
N ASP A 138 1.56 3.91 -3.65
CA ASP A 138 2.19 4.11 -2.33
C ASP A 138 3.53 4.88 -2.48
N THR A 139 3.51 6.06 -3.11
CA THR A 139 4.69 6.93 -3.27
C THR A 139 4.40 8.33 -2.74
N TRP A 140 5.43 9.04 -2.24
CA TRP A 140 5.31 10.45 -1.82
C TRP A 140 5.45 11.42 -2.99
N PHE A 141 5.94 10.95 -4.14
CA PHE A 141 6.37 11.82 -5.23
C PHE A 141 5.23 12.22 -6.18
N GLY A 142 5.21 13.51 -6.54
CA GLY A 142 4.47 13.99 -7.71
C GLY A 142 3.01 14.41 -7.48
N TRP A 143 2.49 14.30 -6.26
CA TRP A 143 1.09 14.61 -5.95
C TRP A 143 0.71 16.07 -6.17
N LYS A 144 1.56 17.02 -5.77
CA LYS A 144 1.33 18.45 -6.04
C LYS A 144 1.27 18.74 -7.55
N LYS A 145 2.11 18.07 -8.35
CA LYS A 145 2.09 18.19 -9.81
C LYS A 145 0.80 17.62 -10.39
N LEU A 146 0.33 16.48 -9.88
CA LEU A 146 -0.97 15.91 -10.26
C LEU A 146 -2.10 16.90 -9.96
N ALA A 147 -2.15 17.45 -8.74
CA ALA A 147 -3.16 18.42 -8.34
C ALA A 147 -3.20 19.63 -9.27
N THR A 148 -2.07 20.23 -9.61
CA THR A 148 -2.00 21.35 -10.56
C THR A 148 -2.53 20.99 -11.95
N GLN A 149 -2.34 19.76 -12.43
CA GLN A 149 -2.87 19.33 -13.73
C GLN A 149 -4.38 19.08 -13.65
N VAL A 150 -4.85 18.49 -12.56
CA VAL A 150 -6.29 18.29 -12.31
C VAL A 150 -7.02 19.63 -12.19
N GLU A 151 -6.43 20.62 -11.53
CA GLU A 151 -6.99 21.98 -11.41
C GLU A 151 -7.18 22.65 -12.79
N LYS A 152 -6.23 22.45 -13.72
CA LYS A 152 -6.36 22.91 -15.11
C LYS A 152 -7.54 22.24 -15.81
N ILE A 153 -7.65 20.91 -15.70
CA ILE A 153 -8.76 20.15 -16.27
C ILE A 153 -10.10 20.60 -15.65
N GLN A 154 -10.14 20.89 -14.34
CA GLN A 154 -11.33 21.44 -13.68
C GLN A 154 -11.69 22.86 -14.13
N THR A 155 -10.74 23.60 -14.69
CA THR A 155 -10.99 24.92 -15.29
C THR A 155 -11.56 24.78 -16.70
N GLU A 156 -11.09 23.79 -17.46
CA GLU A 156 -11.61 23.44 -18.79
C GLU A 156 -13.00 22.78 -18.73
N HIS A 157 -13.30 22.08 -17.63
CA HIS A 157 -14.56 21.40 -17.38
C HIS A 157 -15.16 21.83 -16.03
N PRO A 158 -15.65 23.09 -15.90
CA PRO A 158 -16.07 23.65 -14.61
C PRO A 158 -17.25 22.91 -13.96
N ASP A 159 -18.11 22.29 -14.77
CA ASP A 159 -19.31 21.59 -14.34
C ASP A 159 -19.06 20.12 -13.97
N ALA A 160 -17.84 19.63 -14.20
CA ALA A 160 -17.47 18.25 -13.94
C ALA A 160 -16.91 18.08 -12.52
N PHE A 161 -17.44 17.11 -11.76
CA PHE A 161 -16.82 16.69 -10.51
C PHE A 161 -15.66 15.73 -10.79
N VAL A 162 -14.69 15.62 -9.87
CA VAL A 162 -13.54 14.72 -10.07
C VAL A 162 -13.68 13.51 -9.16
N PHE A 163 -13.31 12.33 -9.64
CA PHE A 163 -13.19 11.14 -8.80
C PHE A 163 -12.09 10.18 -9.27
N SER A 164 -11.72 9.24 -8.40
CA SER A 164 -10.79 8.16 -8.71
C SER A 164 -11.26 6.84 -8.11
N ALA A 165 -10.80 5.72 -8.69
CA ALA A 165 -11.19 4.37 -8.34
C ALA A 165 -10.00 3.45 -8.04
N ASP A 166 -8.96 4.02 -7.43
CA ASP A 166 -7.73 3.34 -7.02
C ASP A 166 -7.71 3.02 -5.50
N GLY A 167 -8.88 2.69 -4.95
CA GLY A 167 -9.12 2.63 -3.51
C GLY A 167 -9.55 3.99 -2.99
N TYR A 168 -8.65 4.63 -2.24
CA TYR A 168 -8.87 5.96 -1.68
C TYR A 168 -7.73 6.94 -1.94
N LYS A 169 -6.62 6.47 -2.52
CA LYS A 169 -5.34 7.18 -2.43
C LYS A 169 -5.34 8.45 -3.25
N THR A 170 -5.66 8.36 -4.54
CA THR A 170 -5.64 9.53 -5.42
C THR A 170 -6.65 10.57 -4.94
N SER A 171 -7.89 10.16 -4.66
CA SER A 171 -8.91 11.08 -4.15
C SER A 171 -8.54 11.72 -2.80
N ALA A 172 -8.00 10.96 -1.84
CA ALA A 172 -7.62 11.50 -0.53
C ALA A 172 -6.48 12.53 -0.64
N VAL A 173 -5.46 12.22 -1.45
CA VAL A 173 -4.34 13.15 -1.65
C VAL A 173 -4.77 14.39 -2.43
N LEU A 174 -5.64 14.24 -3.44
CA LEU A 174 -6.16 15.40 -4.17
C LEU A 174 -7.04 16.28 -3.28
N ASN A 175 -7.86 15.72 -2.39
CA ASN A 175 -8.61 16.50 -1.40
C ASN A 175 -7.70 17.27 -0.42
N PHE A 176 -6.46 16.86 -0.23
CA PHE A 176 -5.48 17.65 0.54
C PHE A 176 -4.94 18.86 -0.24
N TYR A 177 -4.81 18.75 -1.57
CA TYR A 177 -4.20 19.81 -2.40
C TYR A 177 -5.21 20.73 -3.09
N LEU A 178 -6.42 20.24 -3.39
CA LEU A 178 -7.44 20.95 -4.15
C LEU A 178 -8.52 21.52 -3.23
N THR A 179 -9.08 22.66 -3.63
CA THR A 179 -10.22 23.28 -2.94
C THR A 179 -11.55 22.61 -3.32
N LYS A 180 -11.70 22.21 -4.60
CA LYS A 180 -12.85 21.45 -5.07
C LYS A 180 -12.73 19.99 -4.63
N LYS A 181 -13.81 19.47 -4.05
CA LYS A 181 -13.91 18.09 -3.57
C LYS A 181 -13.64 17.08 -4.69
N VAL A 182 -12.86 16.05 -4.36
CA VAL A 182 -12.61 14.87 -5.19
C VAL A 182 -13.29 13.67 -4.55
N TYR A 183 -14.18 13.04 -5.31
CA TYR A 183 -14.97 11.90 -4.85
C TYR A 183 -14.19 10.59 -4.96
N TYR A 184 -14.66 9.57 -4.25
CA TYR A 184 -14.01 8.27 -4.17
C TYR A 184 -14.68 7.26 -5.11
N GLN A 185 -14.26 6.02 -5.01
CA GLN A 185 -14.74 4.92 -5.84
C GLN A 185 -16.20 4.52 -5.60
N ASN A 186 -16.85 5.09 -4.58
CA ASN A 186 -18.29 4.97 -4.34
C ASN A 186 -19.14 5.59 -5.44
N VAL A 187 -18.60 6.54 -6.22
CA VAL A 187 -19.22 7.05 -7.46
C VAL A 187 -19.60 5.91 -8.42
N ILE A 188 -18.84 4.82 -8.43
CA ILE A 188 -19.10 3.65 -9.27
C ILE A 188 -19.53 2.42 -8.44
N GLY A 189 -20.14 2.66 -7.27
CA GLY A 189 -20.65 1.64 -6.37
C GLY A 189 -19.57 0.74 -5.74
N GLN A 190 -18.30 1.17 -5.73
CA GLN A 190 -17.24 0.48 -5.00
C GLN A 190 -17.08 1.04 -3.58
N LYS A 191 -16.71 0.19 -2.63
CA LYS A 191 -16.51 0.61 -1.23
C LYS A 191 -15.22 1.40 -1.05
N ALA A 192 -15.27 2.64 -0.61
CA ALA A 192 -14.13 3.50 -0.28
C ALA A 192 -13.66 3.41 1.20
N LEU A 193 -13.91 2.28 1.88
CA LEU A 193 -13.57 2.05 3.29
C LEU A 193 -14.30 3.04 4.23
N GLU A 194 -13.63 3.62 5.22
CA GLU A 194 -14.24 4.58 6.15
C GLU A 194 -14.69 5.87 5.45
N LEU A 195 -14.15 6.16 4.26
CA LEU A 195 -14.51 7.33 3.46
C LEU A 195 -15.89 7.19 2.81
N ASP A 196 -16.48 6.00 2.82
CA ASP A 196 -17.89 5.78 2.46
C ASP A 196 -18.88 6.48 3.44
N TYR A 197 -18.40 7.03 4.55
CA TYR A 197 -19.25 7.71 5.53
C TYR A 197 -18.99 9.22 5.60
N VAL A 198 -17.96 9.71 4.91
CA VAL A 198 -17.59 11.13 4.92
C VAL A 198 -18.25 11.83 3.74
N GLU A 199 -19.43 12.40 3.98
CA GLU A 199 -20.20 13.24 3.05
C GLU A 199 -20.45 12.63 1.66
N ASN A 200 -21.42 11.72 1.63
CA ASN A 200 -21.71 10.83 0.51
C ASN A 200 -23.02 11.14 -0.22
N ASN A 201 -23.41 12.41 -0.33
CA ASN A 201 -24.60 12.77 -1.12
C ASN A 201 -24.33 12.69 -2.64
N LEU A 202 -23.99 11.50 -3.13
CA LEU A 202 -23.84 11.17 -4.55
C LEU A 202 -25.12 11.44 -5.35
N PRO A 203 -26.34 11.25 -4.81
CA PRO A 203 -27.56 11.65 -5.51
C PRO A 203 -27.56 13.13 -5.94
N ALA A 204 -26.91 14.03 -5.19
CA ALA A 204 -26.79 15.44 -5.58
C ALA A 204 -25.92 15.70 -6.82
N LEU A 205 -25.18 14.68 -7.28
CA LEU A 205 -24.37 14.72 -8.49
C LEU A 205 -25.11 14.16 -9.71
N ALA A 206 -26.36 13.69 -9.55
CA ALA A 206 -27.14 13.13 -10.65
C ALA A 206 -27.18 14.09 -11.86
N GLY A 207 -26.93 13.55 -13.05
CA GLY A 207 -26.88 14.30 -14.30
C GLY A 207 -25.60 15.12 -14.51
N LYS A 208 -24.73 15.28 -13.51
CA LYS A 208 -23.47 16.02 -13.68
C LYS A 208 -22.45 15.22 -14.50
N ASN A 209 -21.54 15.93 -15.14
CA ASN A 209 -20.37 15.34 -15.78
C ASN A 209 -19.29 15.04 -14.74
N ALA A 210 -18.32 14.20 -15.11
CA ALA A 210 -17.22 13.84 -14.23
C ALA A 210 -15.88 13.73 -14.97
N ILE A 211 -14.80 14.02 -14.24
CA ILE A 211 -13.44 13.67 -14.61
C ILE A 211 -13.05 12.46 -13.77
N PHE A 212 -12.86 11.33 -14.43
CA PHE A 212 -12.34 10.12 -13.81
C PHE A 212 -10.83 10.04 -14.00
N LEU A 213 -10.11 9.89 -12.88
CA LEU A 213 -8.66 9.70 -12.85
C LEU A 213 -8.35 8.23 -12.50
N ASP A 214 -7.63 7.56 -13.38
CA ASP A 214 -7.21 6.18 -13.21
C ASP A 214 -5.69 6.09 -13.17
N SER A 215 -5.13 5.59 -12.07
CA SER A 215 -3.69 5.57 -11.87
C SER A 215 -3.04 4.42 -12.66
N ASP A 216 -2.01 4.76 -13.43
CA ASP A 216 -1.13 3.79 -14.08
C ASP A 216 0.32 4.05 -13.61
N PRO A 217 0.72 3.51 -12.45
CA PRO A 217 2.04 3.75 -11.90
C PRO A 217 3.15 3.16 -12.77
N GLN A 218 2.83 2.19 -13.65
CA GLN A 218 3.80 1.56 -14.54
C GLN A 218 3.99 2.35 -15.84
N GLY A 219 2.93 2.99 -16.34
CA GLY A 219 2.95 3.77 -17.57
C GLY A 219 3.95 4.93 -17.57
N THR A 220 4.67 5.06 -18.69
CA THR A 220 5.69 6.12 -18.89
C THR A 220 5.49 6.94 -20.17
N ASP A 221 4.62 6.49 -21.06
CA ASP A 221 4.31 7.16 -22.34
C ASP A 221 3.04 8.01 -22.26
N ALA A 222 2.82 8.80 -23.31
CA ALA A 222 1.62 9.61 -23.51
C ALA A 222 0.46 8.84 -24.18
N GLN A 223 0.56 7.52 -24.34
CA GLN A 223 -0.49 6.75 -25.03
C GLN A 223 -1.76 6.72 -24.18
N LYS A 224 -2.90 6.82 -24.84
CA LYS A 224 -4.20 6.54 -24.21
C LYS A 224 -4.30 5.05 -23.85
N ALA A 225 -5.16 4.72 -22.90
CA ALA A 225 -5.46 3.33 -22.58
C ALA A 225 -6.10 2.64 -23.78
N LYS A 226 -5.89 1.33 -23.93
CA LYS A 226 -6.56 0.55 -24.99
C LYS A 226 -8.08 0.48 -24.78
N SER A 227 -8.52 0.59 -23.52
CA SER A 227 -9.91 0.56 -23.09
C SER A 227 -10.04 1.23 -21.72
N TYR A 228 -11.23 1.75 -21.41
CA TYR A 228 -11.57 2.26 -20.07
C TYR A 228 -12.28 1.18 -19.22
N PRO A 229 -12.38 1.37 -17.90
CA PRO A 229 -13.12 0.44 -17.04
C PRO A 229 -14.61 0.36 -17.40
N LYS A 230 -15.08 -0.79 -17.93
CA LYS A 230 -16.48 -1.03 -18.33
C LYS A 230 -17.53 -0.76 -17.25
N ARG A 231 -17.12 -0.72 -15.97
CA ARG A 231 -18.04 -0.36 -14.88
C ARG A 231 -18.56 1.08 -15.02
N LEU A 232 -17.81 1.96 -15.68
CA LEU A 232 -18.25 3.34 -15.94
C LEU A 232 -19.55 3.38 -16.76
N ASP A 233 -19.75 2.44 -17.69
CA ASP A 233 -20.97 2.32 -18.52
C ASP A 233 -22.25 2.12 -17.68
N GLN A 234 -22.11 1.65 -16.44
CA GLN A 234 -23.24 1.45 -15.54
C GLN A 234 -23.68 2.72 -14.82
N TYR A 235 -22.85 3.77 -14.82
CA TYR A 235 -23.03 4.99 -14.03
C TYR A 235 -22.93 6.26 -14.87
N PHE A 236 -22.53 6.17 -16.14
CA PHE A 236 -22.37 7.32 -17.02
C PHE A 236 -22.90 6.99 -18.41
N THR A 237 -23.44 8.00 -19.09
CA THR A 237 -24.06 7.83 -20.41
C THR A 237 -23.02 7.70 -21.52
N ASN A 238 -21.93 8.44 -21.43
CA ASN A 238 -20.79 8.34 -22.33
C ASN A 238 -19.48 8.48 -21.57
N VAL A 239 -18.42 7.86 -22.09
CA VAL A 239 -17.06 7.92 -21.54
C VAL A 239 -16.10 8.23 -22.67
N GLU A 240 -15.50 9.42 -22.64
CA GLU A 240 -14.48 9.85 -23.57
C GLU A 240 -13.11 9.84 -22.89
N GLN A 241 -12.09 9.29 -23.54
CA GLN A 241 -10.74 9.32 -23.02
C GLN A 241 -9.99 10.59 -23.43
N LEU A 242 -9.55 11.36 -22.44
CA LEU A 242 -8.73 12.56 -22.62
C LEU A 242 -7.23 12.22 -22.70
N GLN A 243 -6.38 13.24 -22.84
CA GLN A 243 -4.94 13.05 -22.75
C GLN A 243 -4.53 12.66 -21.33
N PRO A 244 -3.62 11.66 -21.16
CA PRO A 244 -3.19 11.25 -19.83
C PRO A 244 -2.34 12.34 -19.16
N ILE A 245 -2.40 12.40 -17.83
CA ILE A 245 -1.51 13.24 -17.04
C ILE A 245 -0.20 12.50 -16.83
N LEU A 246 0.91 13.12 -17.23
CA LEU A 246 2.26 12.59 -17.05
C LEU A 246 3.00 13.37 -15.97
N ILE A 247 3.39 12.69 -14.91
CA ILE A 247 4.24 13.27 -13.87
C ILE A 247 5.69 13.01 -14.22
N LYS A 248 6.44 14.10 -14.45
CA LYS A 248 7.86 14.03 -14.83
C LYS A 248 8.79 14.38 -13.67
N ASN A 249 9.92 13.68 -13.58
CA ASN A 249 11.09 14.01 -12.77
C ASN A 249 12.33 14.08 -13.69
N ASN A 250 13.04 15.21 -13.72
CA ASN A 250 14.23 15.41 -14.57
C ASN A 250 14.01 14.96 -16.04
N GLY A 251 12.88 15.37 -16.64
CA GLY A 251 12.51 15.01 -18.02
C GLY A 251 11.93 13.60 -18.21
N LYS A 252 12.11 12.68 -17.26
CA LYS A 252 11.58 11.31 -17.32
C LYS A 252 10.18 11.23 -16.71
N THR A 253 9.25 10.56 -17.39
CA THR A 253 7.94 10.23 -16.81
C THR A 253 8.11 9.18 -15.73
N VAL A 254 7.65 9.49 -14.52
CA VAL A 254 7.72 8.60 -13.37
C VAL A 254 6.37 8.01 -12.99
N ARG A 255 5.27 8.70 -13.32
CA ARG A 255 3.89 8.25 -13.09
C ARG A 255 2.97 8.73 -14.20
N LYS A 256 1.91 7.97 -14.46
CA LYS A 256 0.88 8.28 -15.45
C LYS A 256 -0.49 8.12 -14.81
N PHE A 257 -1.41 8.98 -15.22
CA PHE A 257 -2.83 8.85 -14.89
C PHE A 257 -3.61 8.94 -16.19
N PHE A 258 -4.44 7.93 -16.46
CA PHE A 258 -5.45 8.07 -17.50
C PHE A 258 -6.53 9.02 -17.01
N VAL A 259 -7.05 9.80 -17.94
CA VAL A 259 -8.10 10.78 -17.68
C VAL A 259 -9.26 10.47 -18.60
N TYR A 260 -10.46 10.43 -18.04
CA TYR A 260 -11.68 10.22 -18.78
C TYR A 260 -12.69 11.30 -18.43
N TYR A 261 -13.37 11.81 -19.45
CA TYR A 261 -14.53 12.67 -19.33
C TYR A 261 -15.78 11.81 -19.42
N CYS A 262 -16.54 11.75 -18.34
CA CYS A 262 -17.75 10.94 -18.24
C CYS A 262 -18.97 11.86 -18.19
N THR A 263 -20.01 11.58 -18.97
CA THR A 263 -21.18 12.45 -19.06
C THR A 263 -22.41 11.88 -18.37
N ALA A 264 -23.24 12.78 -17.82
CA ALA A 264 -24.54 12.49 -17.22
C ALA A 264 -24.50 11.32 -16.23
N TYR A 265 -23.96 11.59 -15.04
CA TYR A 265 -23.87 10.63 -13.93
C TYR A 265 -25.24 10.09 -13.50
N GLN A 266 -25.34 8.77 -13.38
CA GLN A 266 -26.53 8.00 -13.01
C GLN A 266 -26.25 7.26 -11.69
N PRO A 267 -26.42 7.92 -10.53
CA PRO A 267 -26.24 7.26 -9.24
C PRO A 267 -27.23 6.11 -9.07
N LYS A 268 -26.80 5.06 -8.37
CA LYS A 268 -27.61 3.87 -8.04
C LYS A 268 -27.79 3.72 -6.55
#